data_AF-A0A919DM54-F1
#
_entry.id   AF-A0A919DM54-F1
#
_cell.length_a   1.000
_cell.length_b   1.000
_cell.length_c   1.000
_cell.angle_alpha   90.00
_cell.angle_beta   90.00
_cell.angle_gamma   90.00
#
_symmetry.space_group_name_H-M   'P 1'
#
loop_
_entity.id
_entity.type
_entity.pdbx_description
1 polymer ?
#
loop_
_entity_poly.entity_id
_entity_poly.type
_entity_poly.pdbx_seq_one_letter_code
_entity_poly.pdbx_strand_id
1 'polypeptide(L)'
;MSDLLGGHLGVEAYARYTEQLWFVYRALEDGVEALREDPVAGPFLKAELERVAELERDLAHLRGAGWRERATPLPATAAYAARIEECVRTWPGGYVAHHYTRYLGDLSGGQIIRGRAEKAWGFARKGDGVRFYVFKGIANPAAFKRSYRELLDRLDVVVPDELERHRIVDECKRAFALNTAVFRALGEEFPRAA
;
A
#
# COMPACT_ATOMS: atom_id res chain seq x y z
N MET A 1 -5.87 9.38 -10.68
CA MET A 1 -4.48 9.08 -10.27
C MET A 1 -3.50 10.19 -10.66
N SER A 2 -3.38 10.52 -11.96
CA SER A 2 -2.53 11.63 -12.45
C SER A 2 -2.72 12.93 -11.68
N ASP A 3 -3.97 13.31 -11.41
CA ASP A 3 -4.28 14.63 -10.86
C ASP A 3 -4.03 14.73 -9.36
N LEU A 4 -4.48 13.70 -8.64
CA LEU A 4 -4.26 13.55 -7.21
C LEU A 4 -2.77 13.50 -6.86
N LEU A 5 -1.99 12.71 -7.60
CA LEU A 5 -0.56 12.54 -7.38
C LEU A 5 0.30 13.54 -8.19
N GLY A 6 -0.34 14.37 -9.02
CA GLY A 6 0.27 15.47 -9.75
C GLY A 6 0.27 16.78 -8.98
N GLY A 7 -0.38 16.81 -7.80
CA GLY A 7 -0.51 17.99 -6.96
C GLY A 7 -1.63 18.95 -7.40
N HIS A 8 -2.43 18.58 -8.40
CA HIS A 8 -3.46 19.44 -8.95
C HIS A 8 -4.72 19.56 -8.09
N LEU A 9 -4.90 18.65 -7.11
CA LEU A 9 -6.07 18.60 -6.21
C LEU A 9 -5.77 19.13 -4.79
N GLY A 10 -4.58 19.67 -4.55
CA GLY A 10 -4.19 20.27 -3.26
C GLY A 10 -3.77 19.29 -2.17
N VAL A 11 -3.30 19.84 -1.04
CA VAL A 11 -2.75 19.06 0.09
C VAL A 11 -3.81 18.25 0.82
N GLU A 12 -5.06 18.74 0.86
CA GLU A 12 -6.18 18.03 1.48
C GLU A 12 -6.50 16.72 0.76
N ALA A 13 -6.52 16.72 -0.57
CA ALA A 13 -6.75 15.51 -1.36
C ALA A 13 -5.61 14.49 -1.15
N TYR A 14 -4.37 14.98 -1.03
CA TYR A 14 -3.22 14.14 -0.68
C TYR A 14 -3.34 13.56 0.74
N ALA A 15 -3.67 14.37 1.73
CA ALA A 15 -3.88 13.92 3.11
C ALA A 15 -5.02 12.89 3.21
N ARG A 16 -6.11 13.09 2.46
CA ARG A 16 -7.21 12.13 2.37
C ARG A 16 -6.77 10.81 1.74
N TYR A 17 -5.97 10.85 0.68
CA TYR A 17 -5.37 9.64 0.10
C TYR A 17 -4.44 8.91 1.08
N THR A 18 -3.56 9.63 1.77
CA THR A 18 -2.68 9.06 2.80
C THR A 18 -3.49 8.37 3.91
N GLU A 19 -4.64 8.94 4.27
CA GLU A 19 -5.57 8.30 5.22
C GLU A 19 -6.18 7.01 4.66
N GLN A 20 -6.57 6.99 3.38
CA GLN A 20 -7.08 5.76 2.75
C GLN A 20 -6.00 4.67 2.67
N LEU A 21 -4.74 5.05 2.44
CA LEU A 21 -3.62 4.13 2.52
C LEU A 21 -3.49 3.55 3.93
N TRP A 22 -3.61 4.35 4.99
CA TRP A 22 -3.54 3.84 6.37
C TRP A 22 -4.48 2.66 6.61
N PHE A 23 -5.74 2.73 6.18
CA PHE A 23 -6.66 1.59 6.29
C PHE A 23 -6.21 0.35 5.50
N VAL A 24 -5.71 0.54 4.27
CA VAL A 24 -5.21 -0.57 3.43
C VAL A 24 -3.98 -1.23 4.03
N TYR A 25 -3.03 -0.45 4.57
CA TYR A 25 -1.82 -1.00 5.19
C TYR A 25 -2.09 -1.61 6.56
N ARG A 26 -3.05 -1.09 7.33
CA ARG A 26 -3.53 -1.76 8.55
C ARG A 26 -4.02 -3.17 8.21
N ALA A 27 -4.85 -3.32 7.16
CA ALA A 27 -5.29 -4.65 6.73
C ALA A 27 -4.14 -5.57 6.25
N LEU A 28 -3.06 -5.00 5.69
CA LEU A 28 -1.88 -5.77 5.25
C LEU A 28 -0.92 -6.16 6.38
N GLU A 29 -0.88 -5.39 7.47
CA GLU A 29 0.13 -5.48 8.52
C GLU A 29 -0.45 -5.99 9.84
N ASP A 30 -1.76 -5.85 10.07
CA ASP A 30 -2.44 -6.39 11.24
C ASP A 30 -2.77 -7.88 11.06
N GLY A 31 -2.59 -8.68 12.12
CA GLY A 31 -3.04 -10.07 12.14
C GLY A 31 -2.26 -11.02 11.23
N VAL A 32 -1.11 -10.59 10.72
CA VAL A 32 -0.21 -11.40 9.89
C VAL A 32 0.65 -12.36 10.70
N GLU A 33 0.55 -12.35 12.04
CA GLU A 33 1.26 -13.28 12.92
C GLU A 33 0.97 -14.73 12.57
N ALA A 34 -0.27 -15.04 12.19
CA ALA A 34 -0.68 -16.37 11.75
C ALA A 34 -0.03 -16.80 10.42
N LEU A 35 0.43 -15.84 9.60
CA LEU A 35 1.10 -16.07 8.33
C LEU A 35 2.62 -16.18 8.46
N ARG A 36 3.19 -15.91 9.63
CA ARG A 36 4.65 -15.84 9.82
C ARG A 36 5.35 -17.16 9.51
N GLU A 37 4.75 -18.27 9.91
CA GLU A 37 5.26 -19.62 9.67
C GLU A 37 4.63 -20.27 8.43
N ASP A 38 3.76 -19.55 7.71
CA ASP A 38 3.16 -20.07 6.47
C ASP A 38 4.21 -20.12 5.35
N PRO A 39 4.36 -21.25 4.64
CA PRO A 39 5.41 -21.42 3.63
C PRO A 39 5.23 -20.52 2.40
N VAL A 40 4.02 -20.03 2.14
CA VAL A 40 3.70 -19.16 1.00
C VAL A 40 3.87 -17.69 1.40
N ALA A 41 3.24 -17.25 2.48
CA ALA A 41 3.20 -15.84 2.87
C ALA A 41 4.37 -15.41 3.78
N GLY A 42 4.82 -16.28 4.69
CA GLY A 42 5.85 -15.98 5.69
C GLY A 42 7.14 -15.39 5.12
N PRO A 43 7.70 -15.90 4.00
CA PRO A 43 8.90 -15.32 3.39
C PRO A 43 8.78 -13.85 2.97
N PHE A 44 7.57 -13.36 2.71
CA PHE A 44 7.31 -11.97 2.29
C PHE A 44 7.17 -10.98 3.44
N LEU A 45 6.89 -11.47 4.66
CA LEU A 45 6.76 -10.63 5.85
C LEU A 45 8.13 -10.09 6.26
N LYS A 46 8.41 -8.85 5.86
CA LYS A 46 9.69 -8.15 6.10
C LYS A 46 9.43 -6.85 6.85
N ALA A 47 9.98 -6.71 8.05
CA ALA A 47 9.77 -5.53 8.88
C ALA A 47 10.23 -4.23 8.19
N GLU A 48 11.26 -4.29 7.33
CA GLU A 48 11.71 -3.13 6.56
C GLU A 48 10.69 -2.60 5.53
N LEU A 49 9.63 -3.36 5.23
CA LEU A 49 8.53 -2.94 4.38
C LEU A 49 7.40 -2.24 5.13
N GLU A 50 7.21 -2.50 6.43
CA GLU A 50 6.04 -2.01 7.20
C GLU A 50 5.87 -0.50 7.09
N ARG A 51 4.64 -0.05 6.85
CA ARG A 51 4.27 1.32 6.50
C ARG A 51 3.32 1.97 7.49
N VAL A 52 2.56 1.21 8.28
CA VAL A 52 1.55 1.77 9.19
C VAL A 52 2.15 2.84 10.10
N ALA A 53 3.28 2.56 10.74
CA ALA A 53 3.93 3.52 11.64
C ALA A 53 4.38 4.81 10.93
N GLU A 54 4.81 4.74 9.67
CA GLU A 54 5.19 5.93 8.91
C GLU A 54 3.95 6.70 8.40
N LEU A 55 2.88 5.99 8.03
CA LEU A 55 1.58 6.60 7.69
C LEU A 55 0.99 7.36 8.87
N GLU A 56 1.08 6.81 10.08
CA GLU A 56 0.56 7.46 11.29
C GLU A 56 1.32 8.77 11.60
N ARG A 57 2.64 8.80 11.37
CA ARG A 57 3.46 10.01 11.50
C ARG A 57 3.10 11.04 10.43
N ASP A 58 2.95 10.60 9.19
CA ASP A 58 2.52 11.48 8.10
C ASP A 58 1.13 12.07 8.37
N LEU A 59 0.18 11.27 8.86
CA LEU A 59 -1.17 11.74 9.16
C LEU A 59 -1.23 12.67 10.38
N ALA A 60 -0.40 12.45 11.39
CA ALA A 60 -0.26 13.40 12.50
C ALA A 60 0.24 14.77 12.01
N HIS A 61 1.15 14.79 11.03
CA HIS A 61 1.62 16.02 10.40
C HIS A 61 0.56 16.66 9.49
N LEU A 62 -0.07 15.87 8.63
CA LEU A 62 -1.00 16.35 7.60
C LEU A 62 -2.37 16.75 8.16
N ARG A 63 -2.85 16.10 9.23
CA ARG A 63 -4.22 16.24 9.74
C ARG A 63 -4.30 16.55 11.25
N GLY A 64 -3.15 16.69 11.92
CA GLY A 64 -3.03 17.06 13.34
C GLY A 64 -3.23 15.88 14.31
N ALA A 65 -2.98 16.13 15.61
CA ALA A 65 -2.90 15.08 16.63
C ALA A 65 -4.18 14.24 16.84
N GLY A 66 -5.36 14.74 16.46
CA GLY A 66 -6.65 14.04 16.56
C GLY A 66 -7.14 13.45 15.23
N TRP A 67 -6.24 13.16 14.29
CA TRP A 67 -6.65 12.67 12.96
C TRP A 67 -7.33 11.30 13.05
N ARG A 68 -6.91 10.44 13.99
CA ARG A 68 -7.36 9.05 14.09
C ARG A 68 -8.84 8.96 14.43
N GLU A 69 -9.34 9.84 15.30
CA GLU A 69 -10.75 9.90 15.71
C GLU A 69 -11.67 10.38 14.56
N ARG A 70 -11.11 11.08 13.57
CA ARG A 70 -11.84 11.59 12.41
C ARG A 70 -11.62 10.76 11.14
N ALA A 71 -10.75 9.75 11.23
CA ALA A 71 -10.39 8.94 10.07
C ALA A 71 -11.56 8.05 9.66
N THR A 72 -11.93 8.13 8.38
CA THR A 72 -13.02 7.33 7.83
C THR A 72 -12.60 6.68 6.52
N PRO A 73 -12.80 5.36 6.36
CA PRO A 73 -12.54 4.72 5.09
C PRO A 73 -13.66 5.09 4.11
N LEU A 74 -13.28 5.40 2.87
CA LEU A 74 -14.22 5.40 1.76
C LEU A 74 -14.83 4.00 1.61
N PRO A 75 -16.06 3.85 1.07
CA PRO A 75 -16.64 2.54 0.78
C PRO A 75 -15.70 1.65 -0.05
N ALA A 76 -15.01 2.22 -1.05
CA ALA A 76 -14.01 1.51 -1.85
C ALA A 76 -12.78 1.08 -1.03
N THR A 77 -12.34 1.90 -0.08
CA THR A 77 -11.22 1.58 0.82
C THR A 77 -11.61 0.48 1.79
N ALA A 78 -12.80 0.55 2.38
CA ALA A 78 -13.33 -0.48 3.28
C ALA A 78 -13.46 -1.83 2.56
N ALA A 79 -13.96 -1.83 1.31
CA ALA A 79 -14.04 -3.03 0.49
C ALA A 79 -12.65 -3.63 0.19
N TYR A 80 -11.64 -2.78 -0.03
CA TYR A 80 -10.27 -3.24 -0.25
C TYR A 80 -9.68 -3.84 1.04
N ALA A 81 -9.75 -3.11 2.16
CA ALA A 81 -9.27 -3.60 3.46
C ALA A 81 -9.93 -4.94 3.83
N ALA A 82 -11.26 -5.05 3.71
CA ALA A 82 -12.00 -6.28 4.00
C ALA A 82 -11.53 -7.47 3.15
N ARG A 83 -11.19 -7.24 1.88
CA ARG A 83 -10.65 -8.31 1.01
C ARG A 83 -9.26 -8.74 1.45
N ILE A 84 -8.39 -7.81 1.82
CA ILE A 84 -7.05 -8.15 2.33
C ILE A 84 -7.20 -8.98 3.60
N GLU A 85 -8.02 -8.54 4.55
CA GLU A 85 -8.26 -9.25 5.81
C GLU A 85 -8.85 -10.65 5.61
N GLU A 86 -9.72 -10.83 4.62
CA GLU A 86 -10.22 -12.15 4.21
C GLU A 86 -9.07 -13.05 3.75
N CYS A 87 -8.17 -12.54 2.90
CA CYS A 87 -6.99 -13.27 2.45
C CYS A 87 -6.05 -13.60 3.62
N VAL A 88 -5.81 -12.67 4.55
CA VAL A 88 -4.99 -12.91 5.74
C VAL A 88 -5.53 -14.10 6.54
N ARG A 89 -6.86 -14.19 6.72
CA ARG A 89 -7.48 -15.25 7.53
C ARG A 89 -7.58 -16.60 6.82
N THR A 90 -7.71 -16.61 5.50
CA THR A 90 -8.20 -17.80 4.78
C THR A 90 -7.35 -18.21 3.59
N TRP A 91 -6.48 -17.33 3.10
CA TRP A 91 -5.81 -17.54 1.82
C TRP A 91 -4.45 -16.84 1.71
N PRO A 92 -3.36 -17.50 2.15
CA PRO A 92 -2.00 -16.95 2.11
C PRO A 92 -1.53 -16.53 0.71
N GLY A 93 -1.84 -17.31 -0.33
CA GLY A 93 -1.53 -16.95 -1.72
C GLY A 93 -2.20 -15.65 -2.16
N GLY A 94 -3.47 -15.46 -1.79
CA GLY A 94 -4.20 -14.22 -2.02
C GLY A 94 -3.62 -13.04 -1.25
N TYR A 95 -3.10 -13.26 -0.04
CA TYR A 95 -2.39 -12.23 0.72
C TYR A 95 -1.13 -11.77 -0.01
N VAL A 96 -0.33 -12.71 -0.52
CA VAL A 96 0.89 -12.41 -1.30
C VAL A 96 0.57 -11.55 -2.53
N ALA A 97 -0.58 -11.76 -3.18
CA ALA A 97 -1.03 -10.93 -4.29
C ALA A 97 -1.22 -9.46 -3.90
N HIS A 98 -1.89 -9.18 -2.77
CA HIS A 98 -2.08 -7.81 -2.27
C HIS A 98 -0.77 -7.18 -1.80
N HIS A 99 0.04 -7.95 -1.07
CA HIS A 99 1.36 -7.54 -0.59
C HIS A 99 2.26 -7.13 -1.76
N TYR A 100 2.33 -7.96 -2.81
CA TYR A 100 3.06 -7.66 -4.05
C TYR A 100 2.59 -6.36 -4.70
N THR A 101 1.27 -6.22 -4.94
CA THR A 101 0.71 -5.07 -5.64
C THR A 101 0.99 -3.76 -4.90
N ARG A 102 0.97 -3.77 -3.56
CA ARG A 102 1.25 -2.58 -2.75
C ARG A 102 2.74 -2.29 -2.63
N TYR A 103 3.52 -3.16 -2.01
CA TYR A 103 4.91 -2.85 -1.63
C TYR A 103 5.85 -2.69 -2.84
N LEU A 104 5.72 -3.52 -3.90
CA LEU A 104 6.54 -3.31 -5.10
C LEU A 104 6.13 -2.05 -5.88
N GLY A 105 4.86 -1.68 -5.80
CA GLY A 105 4.35 -0.41 -6.30
C GLY A 105 5.03 0.77 -5.61
N ASP A 106 5.09 0.76 -4.28
CA ASP A 106 5.71 1.85 -3.50
C ASP A 106 7.21 1.97 -3.74
N LEU A 107 7.93 0.83 -3.83
CA LEU A 107 9.36 0.77 -4.14
C LEU A 107 9.70 1.13 -5.59
N SER A 108 8.69 1.30 -6.45
CA SER A 108 8.87 1.64 -7.87
C SER A 108 8.38 3.05 -8.18
N GLY A 109 7.10 3.32 -7.96
CA GLY A 109 6.47 4.62 -8.24
C GLY A 109 6.48 5.60 -7.07
N GLY A 110 6.62 5.11 -5.83
CA GLY A 110 6.51 5.94 -4.62
C GLY A 110 7.56 7.06 -4.55
N GLN A 111 8.75 6.86 -5.13
CA GLN A 111 9.78 7.90 -5.17
C GLN A 111 9.39 9.10 -6.02
N ILE A 112 8.64 8.88 -7.10
CA ILE A 112 8.11 9.94 -7.97
C ILE A 112 7.02 10.71 -7.21
N ILE A 113 6.12 10.00 -6.54
CA ILE A 113 5.05 10.61 -5.74
C ILE A 113 5.65 11.46 -4.61
N ARG A 114 6.62 10.92 -3.87
CA ARG A 114 7.36 11.66 -2.84
C ARG A 114 7.92 12.97 -3.38
N GLY A 115 8.70 12.91 -4.46
CA GLY A 115 9.35 14.10 -5.02
C GLY A 115 8.35 15.16 -5.49
N ARG A 116 7.18 14.75 -5.99
CA ARG A 116 6.09 15.66 -6.34
C ARG A 116 5.46 16.29 -5.10
N ALA A 117 5.18 15.52 -4.05
CA ALA A 117 4.61 16.03 -2.81
C ALA A 117 5.54 17.01 -2.10
N GLU A 118 6.83 16.66 -1.97
CA GLU A 118 7.88 17.54 -1.42
C GLU A 118 7.93 18.89 -2.15
N LYS A 119 7.86 18.87 -3.49
CA LYS A 119 7.87 20.08 -4.31
C LYS A 119 6.56 20.87 -4.24
N ALA A 120 5.41 20.20 -4.27
CA ALA A 120 4.10 20.84 -4.36
C ALA A 120 3.72 21.56 -3.07
N TRP A 121 4.11 21.02 -1.90
CA TRP A 121 3.67 21.53 -0.59
C TRP A 121 4.82 21.91 0.34
N GLY A 122 6.07 21.90 -0.14
CA GLY A 122 7.23 22.37 0.63
C GLY A 122 7.62 21.46 1.80
N PHE A 123 7.24 20.18 1.77
CA PHE A 123 7.61 19.23 2.82
C PHE A 123 9.13 19.03 2.89
N ALA A 124 9.63 18.83 4.11
CA ALA A 124 11.03 18.48 4.31
C ALA A 124 11.38 17.19 3.58
N ARG A 125 12.55 17.17 2.92
CA ARG A 125 13.00 16.02 2.13
C ARG A 125 13.05 14.75 2.98
N LYS A 126 12.33 13.70 2.57
CA LYS A 126 12.16 12.43 3.30
C LYS A 126 11.65 12.61 4.75
N GLY A 127 10.98 13.72 5.02
CA GLY A 127 10.44 14.09 6.34
C GLY A 127 8.95 13.81 6.46
N ASP A 128 8.33 14.45 7.45
CA ASP A 128 6.91 14.35 7.74
C ASP A 128 6.05 14.75 6.53
N GLY A 129 4.93 14.06 6.37
CA GLY A 129 4.02 14.21 5.24
C GLY A 129 4.38 13.31 4.06
N VAL A 130 5.57 12.70 4.02
CA VAL A 130 5.98 11.79 2.93
C VAL A 130 6.78 10.57 3.39
N ARG A 131 6.83 10.28 4.69
CA ARG A 131 7.59 9.17 5.29
C ARG A 131 7.15 7.81 4.78
N PHE A 132 5.87 7.66 4.43
CA PHE A 132 5.33 6.46 3.79
C PHE A 132 6.22 5.97 2.63
N TYR A 133 6.73 6.91 1.80
CA TYR A 133 7.58 6.61 0.65
C TYR A 133 9.08 6.46 0.99
N VAL A 134 9.46 6.44 2.27
CA VAL A 134 10.84 6.36 2.74
C VAL A 134 11.07 5.04 3.46
N PHE A 135 11.74 4.11 2.78
CA PHE A 135 12.08 2.78 3.32
C PHE A 135 13.48 2.81 3.95
N LYS A 136 13.58 3.24 5.20
CA LYS A 136 14.88 3.38 5.89
C LYS A 136 15.62 2.05 6.08
N GLY A 137 14.88 0.95 6.24
CA GLY A 137 15.46 -0.41 6.35
C GLY A 137 15.94 -0.99 5.00
N ILE A 138 15.66 -0.32 3.88
CA ILE A 138 16.01 -0.79 2.54
C ILE A 138 17.07 0.14 1.93
N ALA A 139 18.34 -0.23 2.08
CA ALA A 139 19.46 0.55 1.55
C ALA A 139 19.50 0.57 0.01
N ASN A 140 19.14 -0.54 -0.63
CA ASN A 140 19.14 -0.68 -2.09
C ASN A 140 17.78 -1.20 -2.60
N PRO A 141 16.86 -0.31 -2.99
CA PRO A 141 15.55 -0.69 -3.50
C PRO A 141 15.60 -1.58 -4.74
N ALA A 142 16.60 -1.43 -5.61
CA ALA A 142 16.73 -2.28 -6.79
C ALA A 142 17.10 -3.72 -6.42
N ALA A 143 18.05 -3.89 -5.49
CA ALA A 143 18.41 -5.20 -4.96
C ALA A 143 17.25 -5.85 -4.21
N PHE A 144 16.58 -5.10 -3.33
CA PHE A 144 15.42 -5.60 -2.59
C PHE A 144 14.31 -6.10 -3.53
N LYS A 145 13.99 -5.34 -4.59
CA LYS A 145 13.01 -5.77 -5.59
C LYS A 145 13.43 -6.99 -6.39
N ARG A 146 14.74 -7.27 -6.54
CA ARG A 146 15.20 -8.52 -7.14
C ARG A 146 14.97 -9.69 -6.21
N SER A 147 15.40 -9.57 -4.95
CA SER A 147 15.18 -10.61 -3.94
C SER A 147 13.69 -10.88 -3.70
N TYR A 148 12.84 -9.85 -3.72
CA TYR A 148 11.39 -10.05 -3.65
C TYR A 148 10.86 -10.87 -4.85
N ARG A 149 11.35 -10.61 -6.06
CA ARG A 149 10.95 -11.39 -7.25
C ARG A 149 11.45 -12.83 -7.17
N GLU A 150 12.65 -13.06 -6.65
CA GLU A 150 13.14 -14.41 -6.38
C GLU A 150 12.22 -15.17 -5.40
N LEU A 151 11.58 -14.48 -4.44
CA LEU A 151 10.55 -15.11 -3.59
C LEU A 151 9.30 -15.51 -4.41
N LEU A 152 8.85 -14.63 -5.32
CA LEU A 152 7.71 -14.91 -6.20
C LEU A 152 8.00 -16.06 -7.16
N ASP A 153 9.22 -16.11 -7.71
CA ASP A 153 9.64 -17.16 -8.63
C ASP A 153 9.55 -18.53 -7.95
N ARG A 154 9.88 -18.62 -6.65
CA ARG A 154 9.79 -19.85 -5.84
C ARG A 154 8.35 -20.27 -5.49
N LEU A 155 7.33 -19.49 -5.84
CA LEU A 155 5.93 -19.89 -5.64
C LEU A 155 5.56 -21.12 -6.48
N ASP A 156 6.26 -21.40 -7.57
CA ASP A 156 6.10 -22.64 -8.34
C ASP A 156 6.41 -23.90 -7.52
N VAL A 157 7.37 -23.81 -6.60
CA VAL A 157 7.75 -24.90 -5.68
C VAL A 157 6.79 -25.00 -4.51
N VAL A 158 6.43 -23.88 -3.87
CA VAL A 158 5.59 -23.90 -2.64
C VAL A 158 4.09 -23.96 -2.94
N VAL A 159 3.67 -23.62 -4.16
CA VAL A 159 2.30 -23.77 -4.67
C VAL A 159 2.37 -24.61 -5.96
N PRO A 160 2.48 -25.95 -5.87
CA PRO A 160 2.59 -26.82 -7.04
C PRO A 160 1.36 -26.84 -7.93
N ASP A 161 0.18 -26.55 -7.36
CA ASP A 161 -1.08 -26.48 -8.10
C ASP A 161 -1.10 -25.25 -9.02
N GLU A 162 -1.18 -25.51 -10.33
CA GLU A 162 -1.24 -24.49 -11.36
C GLU A 162 -2.53 -23.65 -11.29
N LEU A 163 -3.67 -24.24 -10.93
CA LEU A 163 -4.93 -23.51 -10.81
C LEU A 163 -4.85 -22.50 -9.67
N GLU A 164 -4.22 -22.88 -8.56
CA GLU A 164 -3.98 -21.99 -7.43
C GLU A 164 -3.02 -20.85 -7.79
N ARG A 165 -1.96 -21.11 -8.56
CA ARG A 165 -1.08 -20.04 -9.07
C ARG A 165 -1.83 -19.07 -9.99
N HIS A 166 -2.70 -19.56 -10.87
CA HIS A 166 -3.56 -18.70 -11.70
C HIS A 166 -4.50 -17.85 -10.84
N ARG A 167 -5.07 -18.45 -9.79
CA ARG A 167 -5.93 -17.74 -8.83
C ARG A 167 -5.18 -16.60 -8.13
N ILE A 168 -3.91 -16.80 -7.74
CA ILE A 168 -3.06 -15.73 -7.18
C ILE A 168 -2.86 -14.59 -8.20
N VAL A 169 -2.58 -14.93 -9.46
CA VAL A 169 -2.43 -13.92 -10.53
C VAL A 169 -3.73 -13.14 -10.75
N ASP A 170 -4.88 -13.80 -10.70
CA ASP A 170 -6.18 -13.13 -10.81
C ASP A 170 -6.47 -12.24 -9.59
N GLU A 171 -6.02 -12.63 -8.40
CA GLU A 171 -6.10 -11.78 -7.21
C GLU A 171 -5.18 -10.55 -7.33
N CYS A 172 -4.02 -10.65 -7.98
CA CYS A 172 -3.20 -9.46 -8.30
C CYS A 172 -4.01 -8.47 -9.14
N LYS A 173 -4.72 -8.95 -10.18
CA LYS A 173 -5.59 -8.10 -11.01
C LYS A 173 -6.70 -7.47 -10.17
N ARG A 174 -7.30 -8.24 -9.25
CA ARG A 174 -8.31 -7.74 -8.31
C ARG A 174 -7.74 -6.67 -7.38
N ALA A 175 -6.53 -6.85 -6.85
CA ALA A 175 -5.83 -5.86 -6.02
C ALA A 175 -5.62 -4.54 -6.79
N PHE A 176 -5.23 -4.61 -8.07
CA PHE A 176 -5.15 -3.43 -8.94
C PHE A 176 -6.50 -2.76 -9.16
N ALA A 177 -7.57 -3.54 -9.37
CA ALA A 177 -8.93 -3.03 -9.55
C ALA A 177 -9.45 -2.34 -8.28
N LEU A 178 -9.23 -2.94 -7.10
CA LEU A 178 -9.58 -2.36 -5.80
C LEU A 178 -8.81 -1.06 -5.54
N ASN A 179 -7.51 -1.04 -5.84
CA ASN A 179 -6.71 0.17 -5.72
C ASN A 179 -7.20 1.29 -6.67
N THR A 180 -7.58 0.92 -7.89
CA THR A 180 -8.18 1.86 -8.86
C THR A 180 -9.51 2.41 -8.37
N ALA A 181 -10.34 1.59 -7.72
CA ALA A 181 -11.61 2.02 -7.14
C ALA A 181 -11.40 3.05 -6.02
N VAL A 182 -10.38 2.88 -5.17
CA VAL A 182 -10.00 3.90 -4.17
C VAL A 182 -9.64 5.23 -4.84
N PHE A 183 -8.81 5.19 -5.89
CA PHE A 183 -8.46 6.40 -6.64
C PHE A 183 -9.66 7.07 -7.34
N ARG A 184 -10.62 6.27 -7.82
CA ARG A 184 -11.86 6.80 -8.42
C ARG A 184 -12.70 7.51 -7.37
N ALA A 185 -12.96 6.86 -6.23
CA ALA A 185 -13.72 7.44 -5.14
C ALA A 185 -13.09 8.75 -4.60
N LEU A 186 -11.75 8.81 -4.52
CA LEU A 186 -11.05 10.05 -4.18
C LEU A 186 -11.22 11.14 -5.27
N GLY A 187 -11.24 10.77 -6.55
CA GLY A 187 -11.52 11.71 -7.63
C GLY A 187 -12.94 12.28 -7.60
N GLU A 188 -13.90 11.53 -7.05
CA GLU A 188 -15.29 11.96 -6.84
C GLU A 188 -15.40 12.92 -5.63
N GLU A 189 -14.63 12.71 -4.55
CA GLU A 189 -14.55 13.65 -3.42
C GLU A 189 -13.84 14.97 -3.79
N PHE A 190 -12.86 14.92 -4.69
CA PHE A 190 -12.06 16.08 -5.12
C PHE A 190 -12.16 16.28 -6.64
N PRO A 191 -13.32 16.72 -7.16
CA PRO A 191 -13.44 17.04 -8.58
C PRO A 191 -12.51 18.20 -8.93
N ARG A 192 -11.98 18.20 -10.16
CA ARG A 192 -11.28 19.38 -10.69
C ARG A 192 -12.24 20.57 -10.65
N ALA A 193 -11.74 21.74 -10.25
CA ALA A 193 -12.42 22.98 -10.58
C ALA A 193 -12.51 23.07 -12.12
N ALA A 194 -13.72 23.29 -12.63
CA ALA A 194 -13.99 23.46 -14.06
C ALA A 194 -13.33 24.72 -14.62
#